data_AF-A0A8T2I3T6-F1
#
_entry.id   AF-A0A8T2I3T6-F1
#
_cell.length_a   1.000
_cell.length_b   1.000
_cell.length_c   1.000
_cell.angle_alpha   90.00
_cell.angle_beta   90.00
_cell.angle_gamma   90.00
#
_symmetry.space_group_name_H-M   'P 1'
#
loop_
_entity.id
_entity.type
_entity.pdbx_description
1 polymer ?
#
loop_
_entity_poly.entity_id
_entity_poly.type
_entity_poly.pdbx_seq_one_letter_code
_entity_poly.pdbx_strand_id
1 'polypeptide(L)'
;MAARLVCDARIQATSTVASSKRAAQAVNAAPIKAFSAHKCKAAPAFAPTLLSTRARDVTMRSVAPVEAGAPVNPNVGTPEWVALVANAEFYFNDPQNEALAEQVRELRRYYEEIGRDVDFFFVSEPVWLDKFPETKKVGRPCVALVCTDKTWMTFMKLRLDRVLKLDLGPMSIDDATKNTAPVPKFSPAKNWTAPYAPYAYGWWEPFMRNPL
;
A
#
# COMPACT_ATOMS: atom_id res chain seq x y z
N MET A 1 6.17 -1.70 69.12
CA MET A 1 5.07 -0.74 69.32
C MET A 1 4.52 -0.43 67.94
N ALA A 2 3.43 -1.08 67.50
CA ALA A 2 2.02 -0.65 67.68
C ALA A 2 1.76 0.69 66.96
N ALA A 3 0.77 0.88 66.08
CA ALA A 3 -0.40 0.09 65.69
C ALA A 3 -0.99 0.54 64.33
N ARG A 4 -1.91 -0.29 63.85
CA ARG A 4 -2.83 -0.28 62.69
C ARG A 4 -3.64 1.01 62.43
N LEU A 5 -4.00 1.19 61.14
CA LEU A 5 -5.32 1.61 60.57
C LEU A 5 -5.19 1.42 59.04
N VAL A 6 -5.72 0.39 58.38
CA VAL A 6 -7.12 0.02 58.06
C VAL A 6 -7.91 1.17 57.45
N CYS A 7 -8.10 1.12 56.12
CA CYS A 7 -9.31 1.58 55.42
C CYS A 7 -9.45 0.80 54.11
N ASP A 8 -10.36 -0.17 54.14
CA ASP A 8 -10.96 -0.86 53.01
C ASP A 8 -11.77 0.09 52.12
N ALA A 9 -11.67 -0.08 50.81
CA ALA A 9 -12.73 0.35 49.87
C ALA A 9 -12.86 -0.69 48.74
N ARG A 10 -13.66 -1.70 49.06
CA ARG A 10 -14.17 -2.74 48.18
C ARG A 10 -15.31 -2.15 47.34
N ILE A 11 -15.11 -2.01 46.03
CA ILE A 11 -16.20 -1.77 45.09
C ILE A 11 -16.43 -3.08 44.32
N GLN A 12 -17.43 -3.83 44.77
CA GLN A 12 -18.11 -4.87 44.01
C GLN A 12 -19.38 -4.26 43.43
N ALA A 13 -19.63 -4.51 42.13
CA ALA A 13 -20.93 -4.57 41.43
C ALA A 13 -20.72 -4.11 39.98
N THR A 14 -21.29 -4.70 38.93
CA THR A 14 -22.14 -5.86 38.71
C THR A 14 -22.12 -6.04 37.20
N SER A 15 -21.86 -7.25 36.73
CA SER A 15 -22.02 -7.62 35.32
C SER A 15 -23.49 -7.66 34.95
N THR A 16 -23.94 -6.79 34.05
CA THR A 16 -25.23 -6.92 33.36
C THR A 16 -24.97 -7.22 31.88
N VAL A 17 -25.05 -8.50 31.55
CA VAL A 17 -25.06 -9.01 30.17
C VAL A 17 -26.46 -8.75 29.62
N ALA A 18 -26.61 -7.70 28.80
CA ALA A 18 -27.83 -7.46 28.05
C ALA A 18 -27.82 -8.30 26.75
N SER A 19 -28.49 -9.45 26.81
CA SER A 19 -28.81 -10.28 25.64
C SER A 19 -29.93 -9.61 24.83
N SER A 20 -29.56 -8.96 23.72
CA SER A 20 -30.52 -8.49 22.72
C SER A 20 -30.67 -9.53 21.62
N LYS A 21 -31.73 -10.34 21.75
CA LYS A 21 -32.28 -11.17 20.68
C LYS A 21 -32.64 -10.26 19.50
N ARG A 22 -31.82 -10.23 18.45
CA ARG A 22 -32.23 -9.66 17.16
C ARG A 22 -32.94 -10.74 16.37
N ALA A 23 -34.25 -10.57 16.23
CA ALA A 23 -35.13 -11.38 15.42
C ALA A 23 -34.62 -11.45 13.97
N ALA A 24 -34.49 -12.66 13.45
CA ALA A 24 -34.32 -12.91 12.03
C ALA A 24 -35.59 -12.44 11.30
N GLN A 25 -35.50 -11.33 10.56
CA GLN A 25 -36.51 -10.97 9.59
C GLN A 25 -36.36 -11.91 8.39
N ALA A 26 -37.36 -12.75 8.19
CA ALA A 26 -37.52 -13.56 6.99
C ALA A 26 -37.68 -12.62 5.78
N VAL A 27 -36.65 -12.56 4.92
CA VAL A 27 -36.80 -12.00 3.59
C VAL A 27 -37.64 -12.97 2.76
N ASN A 28 -38.86 -12.54 2.43
CA ASN A 28 -39.74 -13.22 1.50
C ASN A 28 -39.03 -13.36 0.14
N ALA A 29 -38.68 -14.59 -0.22
CA ALA A 29 -38.17 -14.92 -1.55
C ALA A 29 -39.32 -14.75 -2.57
N ALA A 30 -39.23 -13.70 -3.39
CA ALA A 30 -40.10 -13.55 -4.55
C ALA A 30 -39.78 -14.64 -5.58
N PRO A 31 -40.78 -15.29 -6.20
CA PRO A 31 -40.55 -16.33 -7.18
C PRO A 31 -39.92 -15.74 -8.46
N ILE A 32 -38.80 -16.33 -8.86
CA ILE A 32 -38.11 -16.07 -10.13
C ILE A 32 -39.07 -16.47 -11.26
N LYS A 33 -39.48 -15.49 -12.08
CA LYS A 33 -40.22 -15.78 -13.32
C LYS A 33 -39.31 -16.56 -14.26
N ALA A 34 -39.73 -17.78 -14.60
CA ALA A 34 -39.08 -18.61 -15.60
C ALA A 34 -39.01 -17.86 -16.94
N PHE A 35 -37.81 -17.66 -17.47
CA PHE A 35 -37.63 -17.22 -18.84
C PHE A 35 -38.00 -18.37 -19.78
N SER A 36 -38.94 -18.11 -20.68
CA SER A 36 -39.38 -19.03 -21.72
C SER A 36 -38.24 -19.26 -22.71
N ALA A 37 -37.86 -20.52 -22.91
CA ALA A 37 -36.87 -20.93 -23.89
C ALA A 37 -37.41 -20.67 -25.31
N HIS A 38 -36.81 -19.71 -26.02
CA HIS A 38 -37.04 -19.57 -27.44
C HIS A 38 -36.43 -20.76 -28.19
N LYS A 39 -37.28 -21.51 -28.91
CA LYS A 39 -36.89 -22.57 -29.85
C LYS A 39 -35.93 -22.01 -30.90
N CYS A 40 -34.64 -22.33 -30.79
CA CYS A 40 -33.68 -22.17 -31.88
C CYS A 40 -33.98 -23.23 -32.94
N LYS A 41 -34.37 -22.81 -34.15
CA LYS A 41 -34.50 -23.69 -35.32
C LYS A 41 -33.10 -24.16 -35.72
N ALA A 42 -32.91 -25.46 -35.84
CA ALA A 42 -31.66 -26.08 -36.30
C ALA A 42 -31.38 -25.68 -37.76
N ALA A 43 -30.18 -25.14 -38.00
CA ALA A 43 -29.62 -24.93 -39.34
C ALA A 43 -28.88 -26.21 -39.81
N PRO A 44 -28.79 -26.47 -41.13
CA PRO A 44 -28.21 -27.69 -41.66
C PRO A 44 -26.70 -27.79 -41.46
N ALA A 45 -26.23 -29.01 -41.22
CA ALA A 45 -24.85 -29.37 -40.98
C ALA A 45 -23.94 -29.05 -42.18
N PHE A 46 -22.92 -28.23 -41.96
CA PHE A 46 -21.78 -28.10 -42.85
C PHE A 46 -20.75 -29.20 -42.52
N ALA A 47 -20.41 -30.00 -43.52
CA ALA A 47 -19.38 -31.04 -43.41
C ALA A 47 -17.98 -30.43 -43.21
N PRO A 48 -17.13 -30.98 -42.35
CA PRO A 48 -15.77 -30.48 -42.17
C PRO A 48 -14.86 -30.97 -43.31
N THR A 49 -14.35 -30.05 -44.11
CA THR A 49 -13.23 -30.29 -45.02
C THR A 49 -11.96 -30.46 -44.20
N LEU A 50 -11.35 -31.64 -44.27
CA LEU A 50 -10.06 -31.92 -43.63
C LEU A 50 -8.96 -31.05 -44.26
N LEU A 51 -8.52 -30.01 -43.56
CA LEU A 51 -7.27 -29.33 -43.87
C LEU A 51 -6.10 -30.14 -43.31
N SER A 52 -5.27 -30.63 -44.23
CA SER A 52 -3.97 -31.21 -43.94
C SER A 52 -3.04 -30.15 -43.36
N THR A 53 -2.86 -30.15 -42.03
CA THR A 53 -1.84 -29.35 -41.36
C THR A 53 -0.49 -30.04 -41.50
N ARG A 54 0.36 -29.49 -42.36
CA ARG A 54 1.77 -29.86 -42.49
C ARG A 54 2.47 -29.48 -41.17
N ALA A 55 2.83 -30.48 -40.36
CA ALA A 55 3.58 -30.28 -39.13
C ALA A 55 4.94 -29.63 -39.45
N ARG A 56 5.18 -28.43 -38.92
CA ARG A 56 6.54 -27.88 -38.82
C ARG A 56 7.17 -28.48 -37.58
N ASP A 57 8.23 -29.24 -37.78
CA ASP A 57 9.09 -29.72 -36.71
C ASP A 57 9.79 -28.51 -36.07
N VAL A 58 9.33 -28.14 -34.87
CA VAL A 58 9.95 -27.10 -34.04
C VAL A 58 10.78 -27.84 -33.01
N THR A 59 12.08 -27.90 -33.25
CA THR A 59 13.06 -28.39 -32.27
C THR A 59 13.01 -27.49 -31.04
N MET A 60 12.31 -27.92 -29.98
CA MET A 60 12.37 -27.29 -28.66
C MET A 60 13.77 -27.47 -28.11
N ARG A 61 14.54 -26.38 -28.07
CA ARG A 61 15.81 -26.32 -27.34
C ARG A 61 15.47 -26.29 -25.85
N SER A 62 15.75 -27.37 -25.13
CA SER A 62 15.63 -27.42 -23.67
C SER A 62 16.58 -26.39 -23.06
N VAL A 63 15.99 -25.32 -22.51
CA VAL A 63 16.73 -24.36 -21.68
C VAL A 63 16.83 -25.00 -20.29
N ALA A 64 18.06 -25.16 -19.81
CA ALA A 64 18.34 -25.64 -18.46
C ALA A 64 17.55 -24.81 -17.41
N PRO A 65 17.13 -25.41 -16.29
CA PRO A 65 16.47 -24.66 -15.23
C PRO A 65 17.44 -23.57 -14.75
N VAL A 66 17.09 -22.32 -15.04
CA VAL A 66 17.69 -21.17 -14.37
C VAL A 66 17.23 -21.29 -12.94
N GLU A 67 18.13 -21.80 -12.08
CA GLU A 67 18.07 -21.60 -10.64
C GLU A 67 17.61 -20.16 -10.41
N ALA A 68 16.46 -19.98 -9.77
CA ALA A 68 15.92 -18.69 -9.41
C ALA A 68 16.89 -18.07 -8.39
N GLY A 69 17.94 -17.45 -8.91
CA GLY A 69 18.82 -16.61 -8.13
C GLY A 69 17.94 -15.55 -7.49
N ALA A 70 17.85 -15.61 -6.16
CA ALA A 70 17.38 -14.47 -5.38
C ALA A 70 18.04 -13.21 -5.97
N PRO A 71 17.32 -12.09 -6.12
CA PRO A 71 17.93 -10.85 -6.61
C PRO A 71 19.08 -10.49 -5.67
N VAL A 72 20.30 -10.80 -6.11
CA VAL A 72 21.53 -10.43 -5.42
C VAL A 72 21.59 -8.91 -5.53
N ASN A 73 21.23 -8.20 -4.45
CA ASN A 73 21.51 -6.79 -4.33
C ASN A 73 23.04 -6.63 -4.43
N PRO A 74 23.58 -5.96 -5.46
CA PRO A 74 25.01 -5.77 -5.60
C PRO A 74 25.44 -4.62 -4.70
N ASN A 75 25.40 -4.79 -3.37
CA ASN A 75 26.00 -3.86 -2.43
C ASN A 75 26.36 -4.58 -1.12
N VAL A 76 27.57 -5.15 -1.08
CA VAL A 76 28.28 -5.44 0.17
C VAL A 76 28.91 -4.11 0.65
N GLY A 77 28.04 -3.12 0.88
CA GLY A 77 28.36 -1.72 1.17
C GLY A 77 27.10 -1.00 1.68
N THR A 78 27.28 0.16 2.34
CA THR A 78 26.18 0.99 2.85
C THR A 78 25.10 1.22 1.79
N PRO A 79 23.80 0.97 2.09
CA PRO A 79 22.74 1.03 1.10
C PRO A 79 22.62 2.43 0.52
N GLU A 80 22.49 2.50 -0.81
CA GLU A 80 22.24 3.75 -1.51
C GLU A 80 20.75 4.09 -1.45
N TRP A 81 20.44 5.28 -0.96
CA TRP A 81 19.07 5.74 -0.80
C TRP A 81 18.68 6.71 -1.90
N VAL A 82 17.45 6.55 -2.37
CA VAL A 82 16.75 7.51 -3.22
C VAL A 82 15.57 8.05 -2.43
N ALA A 83 15.31 9.34 -2.57
CA ALA A 83 14.19 10.00 -1.95
C ALA A 83 13.30 10.69 -2.99
N LEU A 84 12.01 10.66 -2.73
CA LEU A 84 10.97 11.37 -3.46
C LEU A 84 10.34 12.36 -2.49
N VAL A 85 10.49 13.65 -2.76
CA VAL A 85 10.09 14.74 -1.86
C VAL A 85 8.92 15.52 -2.45
N ALA A 86 7.87 15.69 -1.65
CA ALA A 86 6.72 16.53 -2.00
C ALA A 86 6.02 17.08 -0.74
N ASN A 87 4.92 17.80 -0.94
CA ASN A 87 4.09 18.31 0.16
C ASN A 87 3.36 17.14 0.85
N ALA A 88 3.23 17.21 2.17
CA ALA A 88 2.52 16.22 2.97
C ALA A 88 1.04 16.10 2.57
N GLU A 89 0.37 17.22 2.26
CA GLU A 89 -1.01 17.21 1.79
C GLU A 89 -1.15 16.49 0.44
N PHE A 90 -0.15 16.67 -0.44
CA PHE A 90 -0.12 15.97 -1.73
C PHE A 90 0.01 14.45 -1.54
N TYR A 91 0.89 13.98 -0.66
CA TYR A 91 1.07 12.54 -0.44
C TYR A 91 -0.15 11.85 0.19
N PHE A 92 -0.79 12.51 1.15
CA PHE A 92 -1.74 11.82 2.05
C PHE A 92 -3.21 12.19 1.84
N ASN A 93 -3.50 13.36 1.27
CA ASN A 93 -4.86 13.92 1.19
C ASN A 93 -5.33 14.21 -0.25
N ASP A 94 -4.44 14.23 -1.25
CA ASP A 94 -4.81 14.49 -2.64
C ASP A 94 -5.65 13.32 -3.22
N PRO A 95 -6.88 13.57 -3.72
CA PRO A 95 -7.71 12.55 -4.34
C PRO A 95 -7.04 11.78 -5.50
N GLN A 96 -6.09 12.41 -6.20
CA GLN A 96 -5.38 11.77 -7.31
C GLN A 96 -4.40 10.67 -6.85
N ASN A 97 -3.93 10.74 -5.61
CA ASN A 97 -2.90 9.86 -5.06
C ASN A 97 -3.46 8.73 -4.20
N GLU A 98 -4.77 8.49 -4.25
CA GLU A 98 -5.43 7.38 -3.55
C GLU A 98 -4.77 6.03 -3.87
N ALA A 99 -4.39 5.81 -5.12
CA ALA A 99 -3.70 4.60 -5.57
C ALA A 99 -2.33 4.38 -4.90
N LEU A 100 -1.68 5.42 -4.38
CA LEU A 100 -0.39 5.29 -3.68
C LEU A 100 -0.56 4.48 -2.39
N ALA A 101 -1.67 4.67 -1.67
CA ALA A 101 -1.91 3.98 -0.41
C ALA A 101 -1.97 2.47 -0.61
N GLU A 102 -2.68 2.02 -1.64
CA GLU A 102 -2.74 0.60 -2.00
C GLU A 102 -1.40 0.09 -2.54
N GLN A 103 -0.69 0.86 -3.37
CA GLN A 103 0.63 0.46 -3.87
C GLN A 103 1.61 0.19 -2.73
N VAL A 104 1.65 1.05 -1.71
CA VAL A 104 2.57 0.90 -0.57
C VAL A 104 2.13 -0.26 0.35
N ARG A 105 0.83 -0.47 0.54
CA ARG A 105 0.29 -1.63 1.28
C ARG A 105 0.62 -2.95 0.60
N GLU A 106 0.37 -3.04 -0.70
CA GLU A 106 0.67 -4.23 -1.49
C GLU A 106 2.17 -4.49 -1.57
N LEU A 107 2.99 -3.44 -1.65
CA LEU A 107 4.44 -3.60 -1.60
C LEU A 107 4.90 -4.17 -0.26
N ARG A 108 4.34 -3.70 0.86
CA ARG A 108 4.61 -4.26 2.19
C ARG A 108 4.22 -5.74 2.26
N ARG A 109 3.01 -6.08 1.80
CA ARG A 109 2.53 -7.48 1.74
C ARG A 109 3.46 -8.34 0.88
N TYR A 110 3.90 -7.84 -0.27
CA TYR A 110 4.84 -8.53 -1.16
C TYR A 110 6.19 -8.82 -0.49
N TYR A 111 6.73 -7.88 0.28
CA TYR A 111 7.95 -8.11 1.05
C TYR A 111 7.76 -9.11 2.19
N GLU A 112 6.63 -9.06 2.89
CA GLU A 112 6.28 -10.05 3.91
C GLU A 112 6.16 -11.47 3.30
N GLU A 113 5.56 -11.61 2.11
CA GLU A 113 5.41 -12.90 1.42
C GLU A 113 6.73 -13.47 0.91
N ILE A 114 7.65 -12.60 0.50
CA ILE A 114 8.99 -13.00 0.06
C ILE A 114 9.93 -13.26 1.26
N GLY A 115 9.59 -12.76 2.45
CA GLY A 115 10.48 -12.77 3.61
C GLY A 115 11.63 -11.76 3.49
N ARG A 116 11.39 -10.64 2.79
CA ARG A 116 12.33 -9.52 2.68
C ARG A 116 11.99 -8.45 3.71
N ASP A 117 13.02 -7.83 4.29
CA ASP A 117 12.84 -6.67 5.16
C ASP A 117 12.35 -5.43 4.40
N VAL A 118 11.51 -4.63 5.05
CA VAL A 118 10.99 -3.38 4.48
C VAL A 118 12.10 -2.34 4.43
N ASP A 119 12.41 -1.89 3.22
CA ASP A 119 13.47 -0.92 2.90
C ASP A 119 12.93 0.41 2.34
N PHE A 120 11.64 0.68 2.54
CA PHE A 120 11.01 1.96 2.22
C PHE A 120 10.28 2.55 3.42
N PHE A 121 10.34 3.88 3.55
CA PHE A 121 9.73 4.60 4.68
C PHE A 121 9.23 5.98 4.26
N PHE A 122 8.16 6.45 4.93
CA PHE A 122 7.78 7.85 4.89
C PHE A 122 8.49 8.62 6.02
N VAL A 123 9.03 9.80 5.66
CA VAL A 123 9.82 10.67 6.52
C VAL A 123 9.19 12.05 6.48
N SER A 124 8.66 12.52 7.62
CA SER A 124 8.11 13.87 7.73
C SER A 124 9.21 14.87 8.05
N GLU A 125 9.32 15.90 7.23
CA GLU A 125 10.35 16.95 7.30
C GLU A 125 11.77 16.39 7.57
N PRO A 126 12.39 15.71 6.57
CA PRO A 126 13.70 15.10 6.75
C PRO A 126 14.77 16.13 7.14
N VAL A 127 15.64 15.79 8.09
CA VAL A 127 16.76 16.67 8.52
C VAL A 127 17.72 16.97 7.37
N TRP A 128 17.90 16.03 6.44
CA TRP A 128 18.79 16.19 5.29
C TRP A 128 18.21 17.07 4.17
N LEU A 129 16.96 17.54 4.29
CA LEU A 129 16.30 18.36 3.27
C LEU A 129 17.05 19.67 2.98
N ASP A 130 17.61 20.29 4.01
CA ASP A 130 18.27 21.60 3.92
C ASP A 130 19.62 21.52 3.18
N LYS A 131 20.19 20.32 3.03
CA LYS A 131 21.44 20.10 2.27
C LYS A 131 21.24 20.29 0.76
N PHE A 132 20.02 20.12 0.27
CA PHE A 132 19.71 20.18 -1.16
C PHE A 132 19.00 21.50 -1.47
N PRO A 133 19.55 22.37 -2.33
CA PRO A 133 18.92 23.65 -2.64
C PRO A 133 17.65 23.50 -3.49
N GLU A 134 17.47 22.35 -4.16
CA GLU A 134 16.32 22.06 -5.03
C GLU A 134 15.01 21.90 -4.26
N THR A 135 15.09 21.51 -2.98
CA THR A 135 13.94 21.23 -2.11
C THR A 135 13.16 22.48 -1.72
N LYS A 136 13.75 23.68 -1.89
CA LYS A 136 13.10 24.97 -1.60
C LYS A 136 11.85 25.21 -2.43
N LYS A 137 11.68 24.48 -3.54
CA LYS A 137 10.49 24.54 -4.40
C LYS A 137 9.29 23.81 -3.80
N VAL A 138 9.51 22.90 -2.85
CA VAL A 138 8.46 22.10 -2.22
C VAL A 138 7.82 22.91 -1.10
N GLY A 139 6.48 22.98 -1.09
CA GLY A 139 5.75 23.60 0.01
C GLY A 139 5.93 22.82 1.31
N ARG A 140 6.17 23.52 2.42
CA ARG A 140 6.13 22.95 3.78
C ARG A 140 4.68 22.98 4.28
N PRO A 141 4.17 21.92 4.92
CA PRO A 141 4.86 20.73 5.46
C PRO A 141 5.30 19.75 4.35
N CYS A 142 6.52 19.22 4.46
CA CYS A 142 7.08 18.32 3.45
C CYS A 142 7.21 16.88 3.96
N VAL A 143 7.05 15.92 3.03
CA VAL A 143 7.21 14.50 3.28
C VAL A 143 8.12 13.93 2.20
N ALA A 144 9.01 13.05 2.61
CA ALA A 144 9.84 12.27 1.71
C ALA A 144 9.46 10.79 1.80
N LEU A 145 9.24 10.17 0.64
CA LEU A 145 9.27 8.73 0.49
C LEU A 145 10.72 8.32 0.20
N VAL A 146 11.29 7.48 1.06
CA VAL A 146 12.69 7.06 0.99
C VAL A 146 12.74 5.57 0.71
N CYS A 147 13.56 5.13 -0.23
CA CYS A 147 13.69 3.72 -0.61
C CYS A 147 15.10 3.43 -1.19
N THR A 148 15.55 2.19 -1.06
CA THR A 148 16.80 1.67 -1.65
C THR A 148 16.62 1.26 -3.12
N ASP A 149 15.41 0.82 -3.52
CA ASP A 149 15.12 0.40 -4.89
C ASP A 149 14.91 1.59 -5.84
N LYS A 150 15.94 1.85 -6.66
CA LYS A 150 15.94 2.93 -7.66
C LYS A 150 14.89 2.72 -8.75
N THR A 151 14.59 1.47 -9.12
CA THR A 151 13.64 1.14 -10.18
C THR A 151 12.23 1.51 -9.74
N TRP A 152 11.87 1.08 -8.53
CA TRP A 152 10.59 1.40 -7.92
C TRP A 152 10.43 2.92 -7.71
N MET A 153 11.48 3.61 -7.26
CA MET A 153 11.44 5.07 -7.10
C MET A 153 11.27 5.82 -8.43
N THR A 154 11.86 5.31 -9.51
CA THR A 154 11.66 5.89 -10.84
C THR A 154 10.22 5.68 -11.32
N PHE A 155 9.64 4.50 -11.08
CA PHE A 155 8.23 4.24 -11.34
C PHE A 155 7.32 5.19 -10.55
N MET A 156 7.57 5.38 -9.25
CA MET A 156 6.80 6.29 -8.42
C MET A 156 6.92 7.74 -8.86
N LYS A 157 8.10 8.17 -9.32
CA LYS A 157 8.28 9.50 -9.89
C LYS A 157 7.42 9.73 -11.13
N LEU A 158 7.33 8.76 -12.03
CA LEU A 158 6.48 8.82 -13.23
C LEU A 158 4.99 8.80 -12.88
N ARG A 159 4.59 8.17 -11.76
CA ARG A 159 3.18 8.09 -11.36
C ARG A 159 2.68 9.34 -10.66
N LEU A 160 3.54 9.95 -9.84
CA LEU A 160 3.18 11.08 -8.98
C LEU A 160 3.45 12.44 -9.63
N ASP A 161 4.25 12.51 -10.71
CA ASP A 161 4.62 13.67 -11.54
C ASP A 161 5.18 14.90 -10.79
N ARG A 162 4.43 15.45 -9.83
CA ARG A 162 4.67 16.66 -9.02
C ARG A 162 5.64 16.46 -7.84
N VAL A 163 6.53 15.47 -7.93
CA VAL A 163 7.45 15.07 -6.85
C VAL A 163 8.91 15.34 -7.25
N LEU A 164 9.77 15.76 -6.33
CA LEU A 164 11.21 15.90 -6.61
C LEU A 164 11.94 14.59 -6.29
N LYS A 165 12.72 14.09 -7.25
CA LYS A 165 13.62 12.94 -7.03
C LYS A 165 14.97 13.45 -6.58
N LEU A 166 15.48 12.92 -5.48
CA LEU A 166 16.81 13.20 -4.93
C LEU A 166 17.54 11.88 -4.72
N ASP A 167 18.80 11.84 -5.11
CA ASP A 167 19.69 10.72 -4.84
C ASP A 167 20.51 11.08 -3.58
N LEU A 168 20.27 10.36 -2.47
CA LEU A 168 20.92 10.63 -1.18
C LEU A 168 22.29 9.95 -1.06
N GLY A 169 22.54 8.93 -1.88
CA GLY A 169 23.76 8.14 -1.84
C GLY A 169 23.80 7.18 -0.65
N PRO A 170 24.99 6.64 -0.31
CA PRO A 170 25.15 5.72 0.80
C PRO A 170 24.98 6.43 2.15
N MET A 171 23.97 6.06 2.93
CA MET A 171 23.78 6.55 4.29
C MET A 171 23.17 5.49 5.21
N SER A 172 23.28 5.70 6.52
CA SER A 172 22.64 4.82 7.51
C SER A 172 21.11 4.97 7.41
N ILE A 173 20.38 3.88 7.68
CA ILE A 173 18.90 3.90 7.68
C ILE A 173 18.40 4.94 8.69
N ASP A 174 19.06 5.04 9.85
CA ASP A 174 18.67 5.99 10.90
C ASP A 174 18.83 7.44 10.44
N ASP A 175 19.90 7.78 9.72
CA ASP A 175 20.10 9.12 9.15
C ASP A 175 19.12 9.45 8.03
N ALA A 176 18.77 8.45 7.21
CA ALA A 176 17.80 8.61 6.13
C ALA A 176 16.39 8.89 6.66
N THR A 177 16.01 8.27 7.78
CA THR A 177 14.66 8.31 8.37
C THR A 177 14.54 9.27 9.57
N LYS A 178 15.45 10.26 9.72
CA LYS A 178 15.32 11.27 10.78
C LYS A 178 14.21 12.27 10.44
N ASN A 179 13.19 12.30 11.28
CA ASN A 179 12.05 13.20 11.17
C ASN A 179 12.31 14.46 12.03
N THR A 180 11.88 15.64 11.56
CA THR A 180 11.99 16.90 12.32
C THR A 180 10.66 17.32 12.94
N ALA A 181 9.56 17.15 12.21
CA ALA A 181 8.23 17.58 12.63
C ALA A 181 7.18 16.49 12.35
N PRO A 182 6.09 16.43 13.15
CA PRO A 182 4.99 15.50 12.91
C PRO A 182 4.19 15.89 11.65
N VAL A 183 3.48 14.92 11.08
CA VAL A 183 2.57 15.17 9.96
C VAL A 183 1.39 16.01 10.47
N PRO A 184 1.05 17.14 9.82
CA PRO A 184 -0.06 17.97 10.26
C PRO A 184 -1.41 17.32 9.94
N LYS A 185 -2.41 17.65 10.75
CA LYS A 185 -3.78 17.17 10.53
C LYS A 185 -4.41 17.87 9.33
N PHE A 186 -4.72 17.11 8.28
CA PHE A 186 -5.37 17.64 7.07
C PHE A 186 -6.90 17.61 7.21
N SER A 187 -7.57 18.60 6.61
CA SER A 187 -9.00 18.52 6.35
C SER A 187 -9.26 17.68 5.09
N PRO A 188 -10.33 16.87 5.04
CA PRO A 188 -10.64 16.08 3.86
C PRO A 188 -10.80 16.97 2.62
N ALA A 189 -10.35 16.47 1.47
CA ALA A 189 -10.42 17.19 0.21
C ALA A 189 -11.87 17.54 -0.18
N LYS A 190 -12.10 18.81 -0.54
CA LYS A 190 -13.43 19.35 -0.86
C LYS A 190 -14.06 18.74 -2.13
N ASN A 191 -13.24 18.23 -3.04
CA ASN A 191 -13.62 17.75 -4.37
C ASN A 191 -13.72 16.22 -4.47
N TRP A 192 -13.91 15.53 -3.35
CA TRP A 192 -14.09 14.08 -3.35
C TRP A 192 -15.34 13.66 -4.14
N THR A 193 -15.13 12.90 -5.21
CA THR A 193 -16.20 12.52 -6.17
C THR A 193 -16.53 11.02 -6.10
N ALA A 194 -15.64 10.20 -5.52
CA ALA A 194 -15.81 8.77 -5.49
C ALA A 194 -16.92 8.33 -4.50
N PRO A 195 -17.64 7.22 -4.78
CA PRO A 195 -18.74 6.74 -3.94
C PRO A 195 -18.29 6.08 -2.63
N TYR A 196 -17.00 5.80 -2.47
CA TYR A 196 -16.39 5.26 -1.26
C TYR A 196 -15.76 6.38 -0.43
N ALA A 197 -15.55 6.14 0.87
CA ALA A 197 -14.88 7.12 1.73
C ALA A 197 -13.38 7.20 1.42
N PRO A 198 -12.76 8.38 1.50
CA PRO A 198 -11.31 8.51 1.42
C PRO A 198 -10.64 7.81 2.61
N TYR A 199 -9.35 7.51 2.49
CA TYR A 199 -8.59 6.93 3.58
C TYR A 199 -8.63 7.81 4.84
N ALA A 200 -8.72 7.13 5.99
CA ALA A 200 -8.65 7.79 7.28
C ALA A 200 -7.27 8.47 7.46
N TYR A 201 -7.27 9.60 8.17
CA TYR A 201 -6.05 10.23 8.63
C TYR A 201 -5.19 9.23 9.41
N GLY A 202 -3.87 9.22 9.16
CA GLY A 202 -2.94 8.30 9.82
C GLY A 202 -2.75 6.95 9.11
N TRP A 203 -3.35 6.74 7.93
CA TRP A 203 -3.16 5.47 7.18
C TRP A 203 -1.69 5.16 6.84
N TRP A 204 -0.84 6.18 6.81
CA TRP A 204 0.59 6.12 6.50
C TRP A 204 1.49 5.78 7.70
N GLU A 205 0.97 5.85 8.92
CA GLU A 205 1.73 5.60 10.16
C GLU A 205 2.48 4.26 10.18
N PRO A 206 1.93 3.13 9.67
CA PRO A 206 2.64 1.85 9.64
C PRO A 206 3.92 1.84 8.80
N PHE A 207 4.10 2.84 7.94
CA PHE A 207 5.26 2.97 7.05
C PHE A 207 6.24 4.05 7.54
N MET A 208 5.98 4.65 8.71
CA MET A 208 6.92 5.55 9.38
C MET A 208 7.71 4.74 10.40
N ARG A 209 9.03 4.75 10.28
CA ARG A 209 9.89 4.04 11.26
C ARG A 209 9.89 4.73 12.63
N ASN A 210 9.94 6.06 12.63
CA ASN A 210 10.04 6.90 13.82
C ASN A 210 8.89 7.92 13.85
N PRO A 211 7.65 7.52 14.21
CA PRO A 211 6.57 8.48 14.37
C PRO A 211 6.93 9.48 15.48
N LEU A 212 6.71 10.78 15.22
CA LEU A 212 6.92 11.88 16.17
C LEU A 212 5.62 12.26 16.87
#